data_AF-A0A7D5GJX2-F1
#
_entry.id   AF-A0A7D5GJX2-F1
#
_cell.length_a   1.000
_cell.length_b   1.000
_cell.length_c   1.000
_cell.angle_alpha   90.00
_cell.angle_beta   90.00
_cell.angle_gamma   90.00
#
_symmetry.space_group_name_H-M   'P 1'
#
loop_
_entity.id
_entity.type
_entity.pdbx_description
1 polymer ?
#
loop_
_entity_poly.entity_id
_entity_poly.type
_entity_poly.pdbx_seq_one_letter_code
_entity_poly.pdbx_strand_id
1 'polypeptide(L)'
;MADTAVIAGVGPGLGESLARKFVAEGCRVGLFARSADYLEELAADLGDDALAVPTDVTDPERVEAGFEEVRDAYGPVDILVNHASGGAWSGLRDISPEEFERAWRVSAYGALLCSQTAIEDMLDDDGGDGGDGGTIIFTGATSAVRGRGGAIGFSAAKFAVRGMAESMARELGPLGIHVAHVVIDGQIEPPRVRESQPDRDGDEFLDPDAIADSYWQLVEQDRSAWTLELDVRPHVEEF
;
A
#
# COMPACT_ATOMS: atom_id res chain seq x y z
N MET A 1 -14.88 17.73 -1.64
CA MET A 1 -15.43 16.78 -0.66
C MET A 1 -14.22 16.22 0.11
N ALA A 2 -14.41 15.39 1.14
CA ALA A 2 -13.27 14.67 1.71
C ALA A 2 -12.95 13.51 0.77
N ASP A 3 -11.68 13.32 0.43
CA ASP A 3 -11.25 12.22 -0.45
C ASP A 3 -11.44 10.88 0.26
N THR A 4 -11.84 9.85 -0.49
CA THR A 4 -12.01 8.50 0.01
C THR A 4 -10.78 7.67 -0.35
N ALA A 5 -10.13 7.11 0.68
CA ALA A 5 -8.95 6.29 0.51
C ALA A 5 -9.21 4.84 0.92
N VAL A 6 -8.63 3.89 0.18
CA VAL A 6 -8.56 2.48 0.59
C VAL A 6 -7.10 2.11 0.82
N ILE A 7 -6.80 1.59 2.01
CA ILE A 7 -5.48 1.01 2.32
C ILE A 7 -5.63 -0.51 2.33
N ALA A 8 -5.18 -1.14 1.24
CA ALA A 8 -5.18 -2.58 1.08
C ALA A 8 -3.99 -3.21 1.79
N GLY A 9 -4.22 -3.78 2.98
CA GLY A 9 -3.22 -4.48 3.78
C GLY A 9 -2.85 -3.79 5.10
N VAL A 10 -3.81 -3.21 5.82
CA VAL A 10 -3.57 -2.54 7.10
C VAL A 10 -3.10 -3.52 8.18
N GLY A 11 -2.06 -3.12 8.91
CA GLY A 11 -1.49 -3.89 10.01
C GLY A 11 -0.55 -3.02 10.84
N PRO A 12 0.01 -3.59 11.93
CA PRO A 12 0.92 -2.85 12.81
C PRO A 12 2.13 -2.28 12.06
N GLY A 13 2.49 -1.04 12.37
CA GLY A 13 3.58 -0.31 11.71
C GLY A 13 3.06 0.57 10.57
N LEU A 14 3.66 0.46 9.37
CA LEU A 14 3.38 1.40 8.28
C LEU A 14 1.90 1.45 7.85
N GLY A 15 1.19 0.32 7.78
CA GLY A 15 -0.24 0.31 7.42
C GLY A 15 -1.10 1.14 8.37
N GLU A 16 -0.82 1.07 9.67
CA GLU A 16 -1.46 1.90 10.69
C GLU A 16 -1.07 3.38 10.55
N SER A 17 0.22 3.69 10.40
CA SER A 17 0.71 5.06 10.20
C SER A 17 0.10 5.72 8.96
N LEU A 18 -0.07 4.97 7.86
CA LEU A 18 -0.76 5.43 6.66
C LEU A 18 -2.22 5.77 6.95
N ALA A 19 -2.95 4.90 7.67
CA ALA A 19 -4.34 5.16 8.04
C ALA A 19 -4.47 6.42 8.92
N ARG A 20 -3.62 6.54 9.95
CA ARG A 20 -3.56 7.72 10.83
C ARG A 20 -3.25 8.99 10.07
N LYS A 21 -2.27 8.94 9.17
CA LYS A 21 -1.89 10.07 8.31
C LYS A 21 -3.06 10.51 7.44
N PHE A 22 -3.69 9.59 6.71
CA PHE A 22 -4.73 9.93 5.75
C PHE A 22 -5.99 10.47 6.44
N VAL A 23 -6.38 9.91 7.59
CA VAL A 23 -7.46 10.49 8.43
C VAL A 23 -7.08 11.88 8.93
N ALA A 24 -5.84 12.10 9.37
CA ALA A 24 -5.39 13.40 9.86
C ALA A 24 -5.38 14.50 8.77
N GLU A 25 -5.19 14.11 7.51
CA GLU A 25 -5.27 15.01 6.35
C GLU A 25 -6.71 15.18 5.83
N GLY A 26 -7.69 14.55 6.49
CA GLY A 26 -9.12 14.73 6.22
C GLY A 26 -9.72 13.73 5.24
N CYS A 27 -9.02 12.65 4.91
CA CYS A 27 -9.58 11.55 4.12
C CYS A 27 -10.52 10.68 4.97
N ARG A 28 -11.48 10.05 4.30
CA ARG A 28 -12.24 8.92 4.83
C ARG A 28 -11.58 7.62 4.38
N VAL A 29 -11.25 6.74 5.31
CA VAL A 29 -10.32 5.63 5.03
C VAL A 29 -10.98 4.26 5.24
N GLY A 30 -11.07 3.48 4.17
CA GLY A 30 -11.37 2.05 4.21
C GLY A 30 -10.13 1.23 4.55
N LEU A 31 -10.16 0.52 5.68
CA LEU A 31 -9.05 -0.27 6.21
C LEU A 31 -9.23 -1.73 5.83
N PHE A 32 -8.45 -2.23 4.88
CA PHE A 32 -8.56 -3.60 4.40
C PHE A 32 -7.48 -4.49 5.02
N ALA A 33 -7.89 -5.54 5.72
CA ALA A 33 -7.03 -6.62 6.17
C ALA A 33 -7.87 -7.85 6.56
N ARG A 34 -7.22 -9.00 6.74
CA ARG A 34 -7.92 -10.22 7.19
C ARG A 34 -8.28 -10.21 8.68
N SER A 35 -7.59 -9.39 9.47
CA SER A 35 -7.68 -9.39 10.94
C SER A 35 -8.77 -8.43 11.40
N ALA A 36 -10.03 -8.87 11.47
CA ALA A 36 -11.17 -8.03 11.85
C ALA A 36 -10.94 -7.29 13.18
N ASP A 37 -10.56 -8.01 14.24
CA ASP A 37 -10.33 -7.41 15.58
C ASP A 37 -9.35 -6.23 15.56
N TYR A 38 -8.26 -6.35 14.78
CA TYR A 38 -7.26 -5.28 14.65
C TYR A 38 -7.81 -4.06 13.90
N LEU A 39 -8.58 -4.30 12.84
CA LEU A 39 -9.19 -3.22 12.06
C LEU A 39 -10.23 -2.47 12.89
N GLU A 40 -11.06 -3.20 13.64
CA GLU A 40 -12.09 -2.62 14.49
C GLU A 40 -11.48 -1.75 15.61
N GLU A 41 -10.40 -2.22 16.25
CA GLU A 41 -9.66 -1.44 17.25
C GLU A 41 -9.09 -0.16 16.65
N LEU A 42 -8.42 -0.27 15.49
CA LEU A 42 -7.84 0.90 14.81
C LEU A 42 -8.90 1.88 14.31
N ALA A 43 -10.01 1.39 13.75
CA ALA A 43 -11.12 2.23 13.31
C ALA A 43 -11.75 2.98 14.49
N ALA A 44 -11.95 2.30 15.64
CA ALA A 44 -12.47 2.94 16.84
C ALA A 44 -11.54 4.05 17.37
N ASP A 45 -10.22 3.86 17.28
CA ASP A 45 -9.21 4.87 17.64
C ASP A 45 -9.23 6.08 16.70
N LEU A 46 -9.55 5.86 15.42
CA LEU A 46 -9.56 6.89 14.38
C LEU A 46 -10.90 7.64 14.27
N GLY A 47 -11.99 7.07 14.77
CA GLY A 47 -13.32 7.68 14.77
C GLY A 47 -14.08 7.49 13.46
N ASP A 48 -15.03 8.38 13.20
CA ASP A 48 -16.03 8.24 12.11
C ASP A 48 -15.45 8.32 10.69
N ASP A 49 -14.17 8.69 10.55
CA ASP A 49 -13.47 8.80 9.27
C ASP A 49 -12.68 7.53 8.90
N ALA A 50 -12.78 6.45 9.69
CA ALA A 50 -12.16 5.16 9.41
C ALA A 50 -13.18 4.02 9.44
N LEU A 51 -13.16 3.18 8.39
CA LEU A 51 -14.05 2.02 8.27
C LEU A 51 -13.23 0.73 8.27
N ALA A 52 -13.50 -0.14 9.24
CA ALA A 52 -12.91 -1.48 9.28
C ALA A 52 -13.63 -2.40 8.27
N VAL A 53 -12.90 -2.87 7.25
CA VAL A 53 -13.46 -3.74 6.20
C VAL A 53 -12.62 -5.02 6.10
N PRO A 54 -13.02 -6.11 6.80
CA PRO A 54 -12.27 -7.36 6.79
C PRO A 54 -12.23 -8.03 5.40
N THR A 55 -11.10 -7.84 4.70
CA THR A 55 -10.91 -8.23 3.29
C THR A 55 -9.67 -9.07 3.09
N ASP A 56 -9.82 -10.25 2.46
CA ASP A 56 -8.71 -10.97 1.86
C ASP A 56 -8.53 -10.48 0.43
N VAL A 57 -7.48 -9.70 0.20
CA VAL A 57 -7.18 -9.12 -1.12
C VAL A 57 -6.92 -10.16 -2.21
N THR A 58 -6.73 -11.44 -1.86
CA THR A 58 -6.54 -12.51 -2.85
C THR A 58 -7.84 -13.14 -3.36
N ASP A 59 -8.99 -12.72 -2.81
CA ASP A 59 -10.31 -13.21 -3.16
C ASP A 59 -11.08 -12.10 -3.92
N PRO A 60 -11.34 -12.26 -5.23
CA PRO A 60 -12.04 -11.26 -6.04
C PRO A 60 -13.40 -10.83 -5.47
N GLU A 61 -14.19 -11.79 -4.95
CA GLU A 61 -15.54 -11.50 -4.42
C GLU A 61 -15.45 -10.67 -3.14
N ARG A 62 -14.41 -10.89 -2.33
CA ARG A 62 -14.17 -10.12 -1.10
C ARG A 62 -13.66 -8.72 -1.40
N VAL A 63 -12.82 -8.57 -2.42
CA VAL A 63 -12.35 -7.26 -2.87
C VAL A 63 -13.53 -6.43 -3.36
N GLU A 64 -14.35 -6.97 -4.26
CA GLU A 64 -15.52 -6.27 -4.80
C GLU A 64 -16.48 -5.83 -3.69
N ALA A 65 -16.86 -6.75 -2.80
CA ALA A 65 -17.74 -6.44 -1.67
C ALA A 65 -17.16 -5.40 -0.71
N GLY A 66 -15.84 -5.46 -0.45
CA GLY A 66 -15.18 -4.50 0.43
C GLY A 66 -15.16 -3.08 -0.15
N PHE A 67 -14.93 -2.95 -1.47
CA PHE A 67 -15.00 -1.66 -2.14
C PHE A 67 -16.44 -1.12 -2.20
N GLU A 68 -17.44 -1.98 -2.39
CA GLU A 68 -18.86 -1.60 -2.30
C GLU A 68 -19.20 -1.05 -0.91
N GLU A 69 -18.72 -1.68 0.16
CA GLU A 69 -18.93 -1.19 1.53
C GLU A 69 -18.32 0.20 1.77
N VAL A 70 -17.11 0.44 1.25
CA VAL A 70 -16.47 1.77 1.30
C VAL A 70 -17.27 2.80 0.49
N ARG A 71 -17.75 2.43 -0.70
CA ARG A 71 -18.56 3.32 -1.54
C ARG A 71 -19.87 3.72 -0.89
N ASP A 72 -20.55 2.77 -0.28
CA ASP A 72 -21.80 3.02 0.45
C ASP A 72 -21.61 3.97 1.63
N ALA A 73 -20.45 3.88 2.32
CA ALA A 73 -20.14 4.72 3.46
C ALA A 73 -19.64 6.13 3.06
N TYR A 74 -18.74 6.21 2.09
CA TYR A 74 -17.91 7.40 1.87
C TYR A 74 -18.01 7.99 0.47
N GLY A 75 -18.43 7.21 -0.53
CA GLY A 75 -18.46 7.60 -1.94
C GLY A 75 -17.36 6.92 -2.78
N PRO A 76 -17.17 7.34 -4.05
CA PRO A 76 -16.17 6.76 -4.94
C PRO A 76 -14.76 6.86 -4.34
N VAL A 77 -13.89 5.89 -4.65
CA VAL A 77 -12.51 5.86 -4.14
C VAL A 77 -11.59 6.72 -4.99
N ASP A 78 -10.95 7.71 -4.35
CA ASP A 78 -10.00 8.64 -4.98
C ASP A 78 -8.54 8.15 -4.82
N ILE A 79 -8.26 7.39 -3.76
CA ILE A 79 -6.90 6.97 -3.41
C ILE A 79 -6.86 5.47 -3.06
N LEU A 80 -5.98 4.72 -3.72
CA LEU A 80 -5.69 3.32 -3.38
C LEU A 80 -4.23 3.16 -2.94
N VAL A 81 -4.02 2.60 -1.75
CA VAL A 81 -2.69 2.17 -1.31
C VAL A 81 -2.63 0.64 -1.28
N ASN A 82 -1.95 0.06 -2.28
CA ASN A 82 -1.60 -1.35 -2.33
C ASN A 82 -0.41 -1.63 -1.39
N HIS A 83 -0.71 -1.91 -0.12
CA HIS A 83 0.28 -2.12 0.95
C HIS A 83 0.53 -3.60 1.28
N ALA A 84 -0.46 -4.47 1.04
CA ALA A 84 -0.45 -5.87 1.46
C ALA A 84 0.79 -6.63 0.98
N SER A 85 1.37 -7.45 1.87
CA SER A 85 2.51 -8.28 1.53
C SER A 85 2.35 -9.68 2.08
N GLY A 86 2.60 -10.68 1.23
CA GLY A 86 2.58 -12.07 1.64
C GLY A 86 3.82 -12.47 2.45
N GLY A 87 4.99 -11.83 2.22
CA GLY A 87 6.26 -12.27 2.79
C GLY A 87 6.67 -13.69 2.34
N ALA A 88 7.97 -13.90 2.09
CA ALA A 88 8.54 -15.24 1.84
C ALA A 88 10.05 -15.19 2.04
N TRP A 89 10.54 -15.86 3.09
CA TRP A 89 11.91 -15.73 3.60
C TRP A 89 12.72 -17.02 3.47
N SER A 90 12.32 -17.86 2.50
CA SER A 90 13.00 -19.09 2.12
C SER A 90 13.88 -18.91 0.88
N GLY A 91 15.04 -19.57 0.87
CA GLY A 91 15.94 -19.65 -0.28
C GLY A 91 15.47 -20.66 -1.33
N LEU A 92 16.09 -20.65 -2.51
CA LEU A 92 15.69 -21.50 -3.65
C LEU A 92 15.60 -22.99 -3.33
N ARG A 93 16.44 -23.51 -2.43
CA ARG A 93 16.44 -24.94 -2.07
C ARG A 93 15.30 -25.33 -1.15
N ASP A 94 14.80 -24.39 -0.36
CA ASP A 94 13.93 -24.66 0.79
C ASP A 94 12.52 -24.11 0.61
N ILE A 95 12.34 -23.15 -0.30
CA ILE A 95 11.04 -22.55 -0.57
C ILE A 95 10.07 -23.59 -1.16
N SER A 96 8.85 -23.63 -0.62
CA SER A 96 7.79 -24.45 -1.20
C SER A 96 7.06 -23.68 -2.32
N PRO A 97 6.47 -24.37 -3.31
CA PRO A 97 5.62 -23.73 -4.31
C PRO A 97 4.49 -22.90 -3.69
N GLU A 98 3.91 -23.37 -2.59
CA GLU A 98 2.81 -22.68 -1.90
C GLU A 98 3.27 -21.40 -1.20
N GLU A 99 4.47 -21.40 -0.58
CA GLU A 99 5.03 -20.18 0.00
C GLU A 99 5.32 -19.14 -1.09
N PHE A 100 5.93 -19.57 -2.19
CA PHE A 100 6.22 -18.71 -3.34
C PHE A 100 4.93 -18.13 -3.93
N GLU A 101 3.94 -18.99 -4.21
CA GLU A 101 2.67 -18.59 -4.79
C GLU A 101 1.89 -17.66 -3.86
N ARG A 102 1.83 -17.94 -2.56
CA ARG A 102 1.16 -17.07 -1.59
C ARG A 102 1.78 -15.68 -1.53
N ALA A 103 3.11 -15.56 -1.58
CA ALA A 103 3.78 -14.27 -1.61
C ALA A 103 3.39 -13.45 -2.85
N TRP A 104 3.37 -14.10 -4.01
CA TRP A 104 2.93 -13.49 -5.27
C TRP A 104 1.43 -13.16 -5.25
N ARG A 105 0.57 -14.07 -4.78
CA ARG A 105 -0.88 -13.86 -4.73
C ARG A 105 -1.25 -12.66 -3.86
N VAL A 106 -0.72 -12.57 -2.64
CA VAL A 106 -1.04 -11.46 -1.73
C VAL A 106 -0.49 -10.14 -2.26
N SER A 107 0.77 -10.11 -2.70
CA SER A 107 1.43 -8.84 -3.02
C SER A 107 1.09 -8.33 -4.43
N ALA A 108 1.04 -9.23 -5.42
CA ALA A 108 0.86 -8.85 -6.81
C ALA A 108 -0.58 -9.07 -7.30
N TYR A 109 -1.11 -10.30 -7.17
CA TYR A 109 -2.46 -10.59 -7.64
C TYR A 109 -3.52 -9.80 -6.85
N GLY A 110 -3.39 -9.68 -5.53
CA GLY A 110 -4.31 -8.86 -4.74
C GLY A 110 -4.25 -7.39 -5.10
N ALA A 111 -3.06 -6.86 -5.36
CA ALA A 111 -2.91 -5.48 -5.81
C ALA A 111 -3.52 -5.25 -7.21
N LEU A 112 -3.45 -6.24 -8.11
CA LEU A 112 -4.18 -6.21 -9.37
C LEU A 112 -5.69 -6.11 -9.15
N LEU A 113 -6.26 -6.98 -8.31
CA LEU A 113 -7.71 -6.98 -8.02
C LEU A 113 -8.16 -5.64 -7.44
N CYS A 114 -7.48 -5.16 -6.40
CA CYS A 114 -7.82 -3.87 -5.80
C CYS A 114 -7.68 -2.71 -6.80
N SER A 115 -6.65 -2.73 -7.66
CA SER A 115 -6.47 -1.68 -8.66
C SER A 115 -7.57 -1.72 -9.72
N GLN A 116 -7.98 -2.91 -10.18
CA GLN A 116 -9.08 -3.05 -11.14
C GLN A 116 -10.39 -2.50 -10.59
N THR A 117 -10.71 -2.78 -9.32
CA THR A 117 -11.92 -2.27 -8.69
C THR A 117 -11.84 -0.77 -8.42
N ALA A 118 -10.68 -0.25 -8.01
CA ALA A 118 -10.52 1.18 -7.72
C ALA A 118 -10.59 2.07 -8.96
N ILE A 119 -10.05 1.62 -10.11
CA ILE A 119 -10.08 2.44 -11.33
C ILE A 119 -11.51 2.63 -11.89
N GLU A 120 -12.47 1.78 -11.50
CA GLU A 120 -13.88 1.98 -11.85
C GLU A 120 -14.45 3.26 -11.23
N ASP A 121 -13.90 3.71 -10.10
CA ASP A 121 -14.29 4.94 -9.40
C ASP A 121 -13.48 6.16 -9.88
N MET A 122 -12.26 5.95 -10.37
CA MET A 122 -11.32 7.02 -10.78
C MET A 122 -11.44 7.43 -12.24
N LEU A 123 -12.05 6.59 -13.08
CA LEU A 123 -12.24 6.85 -14.51
C LEU A 123 -13.65 7.40 -14.75
N ASP A 124 -13.75 8.41 -15.61
CA ASP A 124 -15.04 8.90 -16.11
C ASP A 124 -15.72 7.89 -17.05
N ASP A 125 -17.04 8.05 -17.24
CA ASP A 125 -17.87 7.27 -18.19
C ASP A 125 -17.30 7.24 -19.63
N ASP A 126 -16.56 8.27 -20.04
CA ASP A 126 -15.92 8.37 -21.36
C ASP A 126 -14.47 7.83 -21.40
N GLY A 127 -13.96 7.31 -20.28
CA GLY A 127 -12.64 6.69 -20.16
C GLY A 127 -11.47 7.65 -20.41
N GLY A 128 -11.61 8.95 -20.09
CA GLY A 128 -10.62 10.00 -20.39
C GLY A 128 -10.57 11.14 -19.37
N ASP A 129 -9.64 12.08 -19.63
CA ASP A 129 -9.15 13.29 -18.90
C ASP A 129 -10.20 14.31 -18.40
N GLY A 130 -11.46 13.89 -18.19
CA GLY A 130 -12.56 14.70 -17.68
C GLY A 130 -12.87 14.51 -16.19
N GLY A 131 -12.36 13.44 -15.58
CA GLY A 131 -12.69 13.04 -14.21
C GLY A 131 -11.82 13.71 -13.17
N ASP A 132 -12.23 13.62 -11.90
CA ASP A 132 -11.45 14.13 -10.77
C ASP A 132 -10.10 13.38 -10.58
N GLY A 133 -9.90 12.27 -11.31
CA GLY A 133 -8.66 11.50 -11.37
C GLY A 133 -8.52 10.56 -10.17
N GLY A 134 -7.28 10.23 -9.82
CA GLY A 134 -7.03 9.44 -8.61
C GLY A 134 -5.56 9.13 -8.40
N THR A 135 -5.23 8.53 -7.26
CA THR A 135 -3.85 8.11 -6.93
C THR A 135 -3.80 6.65 -6.53
N ILE A 136 -2.92 5.87 -7.17
CA ILE A 136 -2.63 4.47 -6.82
C ILE A 136 -1.17 4.35 -6.39
N ILE A 137 -0.94 3.95 -5.14
CA ILE A 137 0.40 3.79 -4.57
C ILE A 137 0.69 2.33 -4.29
N PHE A 138 1.80 1.83 -4.79
CA PHE A 138 2.30 0.49 -4.52
C PHE A 138 3.43 0.52 -3.50
N THR A 139 3.28 -0.23 -2.41
CA THR A 139 4.36 -0.40 -1.43
C THR A 139 5.36 -1.45 -1.91
N GLY A 140 6.55 -0.98 -2.27
CA GLY A 140 7.71 -1.78 -2.63
C GLY A 140 8.56 -2.23 -1.45
N ALA A 141 9.81 -2.55 -1.73
CA ALA A 141 10.88 -2.84 -0.78
C ALA A 141 12.22 -2.81 -1.53
N THR A 142 13.36 -2.81 -0.84
CA THR A 142 14.70 -3.08 -1.45
C THR A 142 14.66 -4.26 -2.42
N SER A 143 13.90 -5.30 -2.07
CA SER A 143 13.75 -6.53 -2.87
C SER A 143 13.02 -6.35 -4.20
N ALA A 144 12.48 -5.16 -4.50
CA ALA A 144 11.92 -4.80 -5.81
C ALA A 144 12.97 -4.27 -6.81
N VAL A 145 14.14 -3.84 -6.31
CA VAL A 145 15.24 -3.28 -7.12
C VAL A 145 16.50 -4.13 -7.03
N ARG A 146 16.73 -4.77 -5.88
CA ARG A 146 17.88 -5.61 -5.58
C ARG A 146 17.41 -6.87 -4.86
N GLY A 147 17.47 -8.01 -5.56
CA GLY A 147 17.08 -9.30 -4.99
C GLY A 147 17.89 -9.65 -3.73
N ARG A 148 17.25 -10.35 -2.78
CA ARG A 148 17.86 -10.77 -1.51
C ARG A 148 18.08 -12.28 -1.48
N GLY A 149 19.32 -12.70 -1.19
CA GLY A 149 19.62 -14.10 -0.94
C GLY A 149 18.77 -14.65 0.21
N GLY A 150 18.14 -15.80 0.01
CA GLY A 150 17.26 -16.42 1.00
C GLY A 150 15.82 -15.88 1.01
N ALA A 151 15.39 -15.07 0.03
CA ALA A 151 14.03 -14.53 -0.01
C ALA A 151 13.46 -14.55 -1.45
N ILE A 152 13.65 -15.65 -2.18
CA ILE A 152 13.35 -15.69 -3.62
C ILE A 152 11.88 -15.41 -3.94
N GLY A 153 10.94 -15.92 -3.13
CA GLY A 153 9.51 -15.64 -3.28
C GLY A 153 9.15 -14.19 -3.01
N PHE A 154 9.75 -13.59 -1.97
CA PHE A 154 9.51 -12.17 -1.64
C PHE A 154 10.07 -11.24 -2.71
N SER A 155 11.30 -11.47 -3.17
CA SER A 155 11.88 -10.70 -4.27
C SER A 155 11.05 -10.84 -5.54
N ALA A 156 10.65 -12.06 -5.94
CA ALA A 156 9.80 -12.25 -7.13
C ALA A 156 8.48 -11.47 -7.03
N ALA A 157 7.81 -11.53 -5.88
CA ALA A 157 6.57 -10.79 -5.65
C ALA A 157 6.77 -9.25 -5.69
N LYS A 158 7.84 -8.72 -5.08
CA LYS A 158 8.12 -7.28 -5.06
C LYS A 158 8.58 -6.74 -6.43
N PHE A 159 9.33 -7.52 -7.22
CA PHE A 159 9.61 -7.17 -8.61
C PHE A 159 8.33 -7.16 -9.47
N ALA A 160 7.39 -8.09 -9.24
CA ALA A 160 6.11 -8.09 -9.93
C ALA A 160 5.30 -6.81 -9.61
N VAL A 161 5.24 -6.41 -8.34
CA VAL A 161 4.59 -5.16 -7.91
C VAL A 161 5.19 -3.93 -8.61
N ARG A 162 6.52 -3.82 -8.63
CA ARG A 162 7.20 -2.71 -9.34
C ARG A 162 6.86 -2.68 -10.83
N GLY A 163 6.92 -3.84 -11.49
CA GLY A 163 6.58 -3.96 -12.91
C GLY A 163 5.12 -3.58 -13.21
N MET A 164 4.19 -3.94 -12.33
CA MET A 164 2.79 -3.52 -12.46
C MET A 164 2.63 -2.01 -12.30
N ALA A 165 3.22 -1.40 -11.27
CA ALA A 165 3.17 0.06 -11.07
C ALA A 165 3.71 0.81 -12.30
N GLU A 166 4.83 0.35 -12.84
CA GLU A 166 5.44 0.88 -14.07
C GLU A 166 4.53 0.75 -15.31
N SER A 167 3.82 -0.37 -15.44
CA SER A 167 2.89 -0.59 -16.56
C SER A 167 1.65 0.29 -16.40
N MET A 168 1.03 0.28 -15.23
CA MET A 168 -0.17 1.04 -14.91
C MET A 168 0.06 2.55 -15.00
N ALA A 169 1.21 3.07 -14.55
CA ALA A 169 1.53 4.48 -14.70
C ALA A 169 1.54 4.96 -16.16
N ARG A 170 2.02 4.11 -17.08
CA ARG A 170 2.06 4.42 -18.52
C ARG A 170 0.68 4.35 -19.18
N GLU A 171 -0.19 3.50 -18.64
CA GLU A 171 -1.54 3.29 -19.14
C GLU A 171 -2.52 4.33 -18.59
N LEU A 172 -2.48 4.58 -17.27
CA LEU A 172 -3.46 5.39 -16.54
C LEU A 172 -3.04 6.85 -16.35
N GLY A 173 -1.74 7.16 -16.43
CA GLY A 173 -1.24 8.54 -16.34
C GLY A 173 -1.87 9.48 -17.39
N PRO A 174 -1.95 9.10 -18.67
CA PRO A 174 -2.68 9.89 -19.69
C PRO A 174 -4.18 10.04 -19.44
N LEU A 175 -4.74 9.24 -18.52
CA LEU A 175 -6.16 9.26 -18.14
C LEU A 175 -6.40 10.05 -16.84
N GLY A 176 -5.37 10.70 -16.28
CA GLY A 176 -5.51 11.52 -15.08
C GLY A 176 -5.32 10.77 -13.76
N ILE A 177 -4.78 9.54 -13.78
CA ILE A 177 -4.52 8.76 -12.56
C ILE A 177 -3.02 8.69 -12.28
N HIS A 178 -2.60 9.18 -11.11
CA HIS A 178 -1.23 9.08 -10.65
C HIS A 178 -0.95 7.68 -10.13
N VAL A 179 0.03 6.99 -10.71
CA VAL A 179 0.53 5.71 -10.17
C VAL A 179 1.97 5.86 -9.70
N ALA A 180 2.22 5.51 -8.44
CA ALA A 180 3.54 5.60 -7.81
C ALA A 180 3.96 4.27 -7.15
N HIS A 181 5.25 4.00 -7.15
CA HIS A 181 5.87 2.89 -6.43
C HIS A 181 6.83 3.42 -5.37
N VAL A 182 6.65 3.00 -4.11
CA VAL A 182 7.52 3.43 -3.01
C VAL A 182 8.48 2.30 -2.63
N VAL A 183 9.75 2.48 -2.92
CA VAL A 183 10.83 1.59 -2.49
C VAL A 183 11.15 1.89 -1.03
N ILE A 184 10.70 1.01 -0.14
CA ILE A 184 11.14 0.99 1.26
C ILE A 184 12.50 0.30 1.32
N ASP A 185 13.59 1.08 1.25
CA ASP A 185 14.97 0.59 1.26
C ASP A 185 15.54 0.58 2.68
N GLY A 186 14.99 -0.29 3.52
CA GLY A 186 15.40 -0.40 4.92
C GLY A 186 14.41 -1.23 5.75
N GLN A 187 14.74 -1.38 7.02
CA GLN A 187 13.82 -1.98 7.98
C GLN A 187 12.94 -0.89 8.58
N ILE A 188 11.62 -1.04 8.45
CA ILE A 188 10.66 -0.19 9.16
C ILE A 188 10.73 -0.52 10.64
N GLU A 189 10.66 0.51 11.49
CA GLU A 189 10.65 0.38 12.93
C GLU A 189 9.53 -0.60 13.37
N PRO A 190 9.86 -1.73 14.02
CA PRO A 190 8.85 -2.66 14.47
C PRO A 190 7.98 -2.03 15.58
N PRO A 191 6.69 -2.40 15.67
CA PRO A 191 5.83 -1.95 16.76
C PRO A 191 6.47 -2.23 18.13
N ARG A 192 6.46 -1.24 19.03
CA ARG A 192 7.01 -1.32 20.39
C ARG A 192 8.52 -1.64 20.47
N VAL A 193 9.29 -1.43 19.39
CA VAL A 193 10.75 -1.66 19.46
C VAL A 193 11.43 -0.67 20.43
N ARG A 194 11.00 0.60 20.47
CA ARG A 194 11.51 1.61 21.40
C ARG A 194 11.26 1.25 22.86
N GLU A 195 10.16 0.55 23.14
CA GLU A 195 9.82 0.07 24.50
C GLU A 195 10.62 -1.18 24.90
N SER A 196 10.88 -2.08 23.94
CA SER A 196 11.50 -3.39 24.19
C SER A 196 13.02 -3.40 24.03
N GLN A 197 13.59 -2.47 23.26
CA GLN A 197 15.01 -2.35 22.96
C GLN A 197 15.45 -0.87 22.99
N PRO A 198 15.40 -0.20 24.16
CA PRO A 198 15.69 1.22 24.28
C PRO A 198 17.16 1.57 23.97
N ASP A 199 18.06 0.59 24.04
CA ASP A 199 19.50 0.76 23.77
C ASP A 199 19.86 0.62 22.28
N ARG A 200 18.90 0.23 21.44
CA ARG A 200 19.13 0.10 20.00
C ARG A 200 19.03 1.48 19.36
N ASP A 201 20.01 1.83 18.53
CA ASP A 201 20.05 3.14 17.89
C ASP A 201 18.84 3.30 16.96
N GLY A 202 17.92 4.21 17.30
CA GLY A 202 16.67 4.41 16.56
C GLY A 202 16.91 4.85 15.11
N ASP A 203 18.10 5.37 14.85
CA ASP A 203 18.56 5.86 13.56
C ASP A 203 18.77 4.75 12.51
N GLU A 204 18.80 3.46 12.93
CA GLU A 204 18.88 2.30 12.03
C GLU A 204 17.55 1.95 11.33
N PHE A 205 16.42 2.41 11.86
CA PHE A 205 15.10 2.08 11.34
C PHE A 205 14.47 3.25 10.60
N LEU A 206 13.61 2.92 9.64
CA LEU A 206 12.69 3.89 9.07
C LEU A 206 11.51 4.11 10.02
N ASP A 207 11.25 5.37 10.38
CA ASP A 207 10.06 5.76 11.12
C ASP A 207 8.82 5.63 10.22
N PRO A 208 7.81 4.80 10.58
CA PRO A 208 6.64 4.58 9.76
C PRO A 208 5.79 5.83 9.53
N ASP A 209 5.79 6.79 10.46
CA ASP A 209 5.06 8.05 10.29
C ASP A 209 5.75 8.96 9.27
N ALA A 210 7.08 9.01 9.27
CA ALA A 210 7.84 9.74 8.25
C ALA A 210 7.70 9.11 6.84
N ILE A 211 7.57 7.79 6.76
CA ILE A 211 7.22 7.13 5.50
C ILE A 211 5.79 7.55 5.08
N ALA A 212 4.82 7.57 6.01
CA ALA A 212 3.45 7.94 5.70
C ALA A 212 3.33 9.39 5.18
N ASP A 213 4.13 10.33 5.70
CA ASP A 213 4.26 11.68 5.14
C ASP A 213 4.70 11.67 3.67
N SER A 214 5.63 10.76 3.33
CA SER A 214 6.10 10.61 1.94
C SER A 214 5.00 10.07 1.01
N TYR A 215 4.11 9.20 1.52
CA TYR A 215 2.96 8.72 0.75
C TYR A 215 1.94 9.83 0.52
N TRP A 216 1.66 10.64 1.55
CA TRP A 216 0.76 11.78 1.42
C TRP A 216 1.28 12.81 0.41
N GLN A 217 2.59 13.09 0.41
CA GLN A 217 3.21 13.95 -0.60
C GLN A 217 2.99 13.46 -2.03
N LEU A 218 2.91 12.13 -2.27
CA LEU A 218 2.59 11.60 -3.59
C LEU A 218 1.14 11.89 -3.98
N VAL A 219 0.20 11.78 -3.04
CA VAL A 219 -1.22 12.13 -3.27
C VAL A 219 -1.38 13.60 -3.63
N GLU A 220 -0.67 14.50 -2.95
CA GLU A 220 -0.77 15.95 -3.17
C GLU A 220 0.07 16.46 -4.36
N GLN A 221 0.78 15.60 -5.09
CA GLN A 221 1.66 16.05 -6.16
C GLN A 221 0.88 16.71 -7.30
N ASP A 222 1.38 17.86 -7.74
CA ASP A 222 0.87 18.50 -8.95
C ASP A 222 1.10 17.58 -10.16
N ARG A 223 0.04 17.39 -10.95
CA ARG A 223 0.04 16.52 -12.15
C ARG A 223 1.11 16.81 -13.18
N SER A 224 1.69 18.01 -13.18
CA SER A 224 2.83 18.34 -14.06
C SER A 224 4.14 17.67 -13.65
N ALA A 225 4.21 17.07 -12.45
CA ALA A 225 5.44 16.55 -11.85
C ALA A 225 5.23 15.24 -11.07
N TRP A 226 4.29 14.38 -11.51
CA TRP A 226 4.05 13.09 -10.86
C TRP A 226 5.28 12.18 -10.80
N THR A 227 5.53 11.67 -9.60
CA THR A 227 6.61 10.74 -9.29
C THR A 227 6.19 9.32 -9.63
N LEU A 228 6.97 8.63 -10.46
CA LEU A 228 6.77 7.20 -10.72
C LEU A 228 7.33 6.32 -9.59
N GLU A 229 8.52 6.66 -9.09
CA GLU A 229 9.22 5.87 -8.09
C GLU A 229 9.86 6.79 -7.04
N LEU A 230 9.59 6.51 -5.77
CA LEU A 230 10.17 7.18 -4.61
C LEU A 230 10.94 6.16 -3.80
N ASP A 231 12.12 6.52 -3.33
CA ASP A 231 12.97 5.66 -2.49
C ASP A 231 13.18 6.32 -1.12
N VAL A 232 12.88 5.58 -0.05
CA VAL A 232 13.09 6.00 1.33
C VAL A 232 13.99 5.01 2.05
N ARG A 233 14.99 5.53 2.77
CA ARG A 233 16.05 4.76 3.44
C ARG A 233 16.48 5.43 4.75
N PRO A 234 16.97 4.66 5.75
CA PRO A 234 17.61 5.24 6.93
C PRO A 234 18.82 6.08 6.53
N HIS A 235 19.08 7.16 7.28
CA HIS A 235 20.20 8.05 6.98
C HIS A 235 21.58 7.45 7.28
N VAL A 236 21.62 6.34 8.03
CA VAL A 236 22.85 5.65 8.47
C VAL A 236 23.35 4.60 7.47
N GLU A 237 22.69 4.43 6.31
CA GLU A 237 23.13 3.48 5.27
C GLU A 237 24.49 3.90 4.66
N GLU A 238 25.43 2.96 4.57
CA GLU A 238 26.75 3.18 3.92
C GLU A 238 26.75 2.67 2.47
N PHE A 239 27.30 3.48 1.54
CA PHE A 239 27.37 3.22 0.08
C PHE A 239 28.71 2.61 -0.37
#